data_AF-A0A830I317-F1
#
_entry.id   AF-A0A830I317-F1
#
_cell.length_a   1.000
_cell.length_b   1.000
_cell.length_c   1.000
_cell.angle_alpha   90.00
_cell.angle_beta   90.00
_cell.angle_gamma   90.00
#
_symmetry.space_group_name_H-M   'P 1'
#
loop_
_entity.id
_entity.type
_entity.pdbx_description
1 polymer ?
#
loop_
_entity_poly.entity_id
_entity_poly.type
_entity_poly.pdbx_seq_one_letter_code
_entity_poly.pdbx_strand_id
1 'polypeptide(L)'
;MSGGGETWTSRLSGVSLLHTWRAHALRYDDALQQAAALDAIAPFLERIKEIEEAQQQQQQQVSEAPLAPRDAFVKALLRWFKDEFFTWHNEAICSTCGPEAGEKTRLVRVEEPTQSERADGEPGRVEVYNCPCCSAEVRFPRLNDPVRLLQPDWRKGRCGEWANAFCLCLRALGYRQVRYVLDTTDHVWCEYWSSSLNRWVHVDACEASWDEPHLYSEGWGKKLRHVIAFSMDGVVDVTRRYVKGQQKYTEALQRRAADASERNLAASLAYATTRVRLTTTAGAEAAASLARGAAADLIELLALHDGACDDCGHGALQGRTSGSLAWRLSRGEMKR
;
A
#
# COMPACT_ATOMS: atom_id res chain seq x y z
N MET A 1 -7.10 -7.72 -8.47
CA MET A 1 -8.17 -6.72 -8.68
C MET A 1 -7.65 -5.38 -8.17
N SER A 2 -7.62 -4.32 -8.98
CA SER A 2 -7.49 -2.93 -8.47
C SER A 2 -7.87 -1.92 -9.56
N GLY A 3 -8.82 -1.02 -9.29
CA GLY A 3 -9.03 0.22 -10.06
C GLY A 3 -10.06 0.22 -11.20
N GLY A 4 -10.92 -0.79 -11.32
CA GLY A 4 -12.21 -0.60 -12.00
C GLY A 4 -13.22 -0.17 -10.96
N GLY A 5 -13.91 0.95 -11.15
CA GLY A 5 -14.82 1.54 -10.17
C GLY A 5 -15.96 0.62 -9.73
N GLU A 6 -15.69 -0.28 -8.79
CA GLU A 6 -16.71 -0.96 -8.01
C GLU A 6 -17.21 0.04 -6.97
N THR A 7 -18.28 0.75 -7.32
CA THR A 7 -19.02 1.59 -6.38
C THR A 7 -19.50 0.72 -5.22
N TRP A 8 -19.32 1.21 -3.99
CA TRP A 8 -19.85 0.65 -2.75
C TRP A 8 -21.39 0.72 -2.73
N THR A 9 -22.08 0.06 -3.65
CA THR A 9 -23.53 0.19 -3.81
C THR A 9 -24.20 -1.17 -3.95
N SER A 10 -24.18 -1.95 -2.86
CA SER A 10 -25.28 -2.82 -2.42
C SER A 10 -24.90 -3.50 -1.09
N ARG A 11 -25.89 -3.90 -0.30
CA ARG A 11 -25.69 -4.64 0.98
C ARG A 11 -24.88 -5.95 0.82
N LEU A 12 -24.67 -6.43 -0.41
CA LEU A 12 -23.83 -7.59 -0.73
C LEU A 12 -22.42 -7.20 -1.22
N SER A 13 -22.22 -6.00 -1.80
CA SER A 13 -20.91 -5.57 -2.30
C SER A 13 -19.96 -5.14 -1.19
N GLY A 14 -20.43 -4.44 -0.15
CA GLY A 14 -19.56 -4.01 0.96
C GLY A 14 -18.94 -5.18 1.73
N VAL A 15 -19.73 -6.19 2.08
CA VAL A 15 -19.24 -7.38 2.81
C VAL A 15 -18.37 -8.27 1.92
N SER A 16 -18.76 -8.47 0.65
CA SER A 16 -17.96 -9.23 -0.31
C SER A 16 -16.58 -8.58 -0.54
N LEU A 17 -16.54 -7.25 -0.70
CA LEU A 17 -15.31 -6.48 -0.86
C LEU A 17 -14.39 -6.62 0.37
N LEU A 18 -14.94 -6.52 1.58
CA LEU A 18 -14.19 -6.74 2.82
C LEU A 18 -13.60 -8.16 2.88
N HIS A 19 -14.34 -9.18 2.44
CA HIS A 19 -13.84 -10.55 2.38
C HIS A 19 -12.73 -10.72 1.35
N THR A 20 -12.86 -10.14 0.16
CA THR A 20 -11.87 -10.21 -0.92
C THR A 20 -10.54 -9.58 -0.50
N TRP A 21 -10.56 -8.34 -0.01
CA TRP A 21 -9.33 -7.65 0.38
C TRP A 21 -8.70 -8.24 1.65
N ARG A 22 -9.52 -8.82 2.54
CA ARG A 22 -9.00 -9.63 3.64
C ARG A 22 -8.27 -10.86 3.11
N ALA A 23 -8.88 -11.64 2.22
CA ALA A 23 -8.26 -12.84 1.66
C ALA A 23 -6.93 -12.50 0.98
N HIS A 24 -6.86 -11.35 0.31
CA HIS A 24 -5.63 -10.80 -0.24
C HIS A 24 -4.57 -10.52 0.84
N ALA A 25 -4.94 -9.78 1.90
CA ALA A 25 -4.01 -9.44 2.98
C ALA A 25 -3.48 -10.67 3.77
N LEU A 26 -4.26 -11.76 3.83
CA LEU A 26 -3.84 -13.01 4.48
C LEU A 26 -2.75 -13.76 3.72
N ARG A 27 -2.55 -13.47 2.43
CA ARG A 27 -1.51 -14.15 1.62
C ARG A 27 -0.10 -13.89 2.15
N TYR A 28 0.10 -12.74 2.78
CA TYR A 28 1.41 -12.33 3.26
C TYR A 28 1.91 -13.15 4.47
N ASP A 29 1.04 -13.95 5.10
CA ASP A 29 1.40 -14.82 6.23
C ASP A 29 1.88 -16.22 5.81
N ASP A 30 1.85 -16.52 4.51
CA ASP A 30 2.37 -17.78 3.98
C ASP A 30 3.91 -17.84 4.10
N ALA A 31 4.42 -18.87 4.77
CA ALA A 31 5.85 -19.00 5.07
C ALA A 31 6.70 -19.19 3.80
N LEU A 32 6.18 -19.85 2.76
CA LEU A 32 6.90 -20.02 1.49
C LEU A 32 6.96 -18.70 0.72
N GLN A 33 5.88 -17.93 0.73
CA GLN A 33 5.88 -16.59 0.12
C GLN A 33 6.84 -15.64 0.86
N GLN A 34 6.89 -15.70 2.19
CA GLN A 34 7.84 -14.92 2.98
C GLN A 34 9.30 -15.31 2.68
N ALA A 35 9.60 -16.61 2.61
CA ALA A 35 10.94 -17.08 2.25
C ALA A 35 11.34 -16.59 0.84
N ALA A 36 10.45 -16.73 -0.15
CA ALA A 36 10.70 -16.24 -1.51
C ALA A 36 10.90 -14.72 -1.56
N ALA A 37 10.18 -13.96 -0.71
CA ALA A 37 10.37 -12.52 -0.60
C ALA A 37 11.71 -12.15 0.02
N LEU A 38 12.17 -12.87 1.06
CA LEU A 38 13.50 -12.68 1.65
C LEU A 38 14.61 -12.92 0.62
N ASP A 39 14.49 -13.99 -0.17
CA ASP A 39 15.43 -14.28 -1.25
C ASP A 39 15.45 -13.15 -2.29
N ALA A 40 14.28 -12.63 -2.66
CA ALA A 40 14.17 -11.55 -3.64
C ALA A 40 14.80 -10.23 -3.17
N ILE A 41 14.75 -9.93 -1.87
CA ILE A 41 15.31 -8.70 -1.28
C ILE A 41 16.70 -8.91 -0.64
N ALA A 42 17.29 -10.10 -0.73
CA ALA A 42 18.59 -10.41 -0.15
C ALA A 42 19.70 -9.39 -0.47
N PRO A 43 19.83 -8.85 -1.72
CA PRO A 43 20.84 -7.83 -2.02
C PRO A 43 20.71 -6.55 -1.18
N PHE A 44 19.49 -6.17 -0.80
CA PHE A 44 19.26 -5.05 0.10
C PHE A 44 19.69 -5.38 1.54
N LEU A 45 19.38 -6.60 2.01
CA LEU A 45 19.72 -7.05 3.37
C LEU A 45 21.23 -7.12 3.57
N GLU A 46 21.96 -7.63 2.58
CA GLU A 46 23.41 -7.67 2.58
C GLU A 46 24.00 -6.25 2.65
N ARG A 47 23.52 -5.33 1.81
CA ARG A 47 23.97 -3.93 1.80
C ARG A 47 23.72 -3.22 3.14
N ILE A 48 22.55 -3.39 3.73
CA ILE A 48 22.24 -2.75 5.04
C ILE A 48 23.13 -3.31 6.13
N LYS A 49 23.36 -4.63 6.15
CA LYS A 49 24.26 -5.26 7.11
C LYS A 49 25.69 -4.70 7.01
N GLU A 50 26.21 -4.53 5.80
CA GLU A 50 27.53 -3.92 5.58
C GLU A 50 27.61 -2.48 6.10
N ILE A 51 26.55 -1.68 5.89
CA ILE A 51 26.48 -0.30 6.39
C ILE A 51 26.46 -0.28 7.92
N GLU A 52 25.66 -1.15 8.54
CA GLU A 52 25.57 -1.24 10.01
C GLU A 52 26.92 -1.67 10.63
N GLU A 53 27.60 -2.65 10.03
CA GLU A 53 28.94 -3.09 10.45
C GLU A 53 29.98 -1.97 10.32
N ALA A 54 29.96 -1.22 9.21
CA ALA A 54 30.87 -0.10 8.99
C ALA A 54 30.63 1.05 9.99
N GLN A 55 29.36 1.35 10.32
CA GLN A 55 29.01 2.37 11.31
C GLN A 55 29.47 1.99 12.73
N GLN A 56 29.33 0.71 13.10
CA GLN A 56 29.81 0.20 14.39
C GLN A 56 31.34 0.34 14.53
N GLN A 57 32.08 0.11 13.44
CA GLN A 57 33.54 0.26 13.43
C GLN A 57 34.01 1.71 13.56
N GLN A 58 33.19 2.69 13.15
CA GLN A 58 33.58 4.10 13.08
C GLN A 58 33.24 4.92 14.35
N GLN A 59 32.57 4.35 15.36
CA GLN A 59 32.17 5.04 16.63
C GLN A 59 31.65 6.48 16.44
N GLN A 60 30.93 6.76 15.35
CA GLN A 60 30.41 8.10 15.10
C GLN A 60 29.13 8.35 15.90
N GLN A 61 29.16 9.33 16.80
CA GLN A 61 27.97 9.91 17.41
C GLN A 61 27.25 10.78 16.37
N VAL A 62 26.11 10.31 15.86
CA VAL A 62 25.20 11.13 15.06
C VAL A 62 24.30 11.92 16.01
N SER A 63 24.26 13.24 15.84
CA SER A 63 23.63 14.21 16.74
C SER A 63 22.20 14.60 16.34
N GLU A 64 21.33 13.61 16.17
CA GLU A 64 19.88 13.76 16.12
C GLU A 64 19.31 12.50 16.75
N ALA A 65 18.21 12.57 17.53
CA ALA A 65 17.65 11.37 18.15
C ALA A 65 17.33 10.35 17.03
N PRO A 66 18.11 9.27 16.89
CA PRO A 66 18.00 8.45 15.69
C PRO A 66 16.66 7.73 15.73
N LEU A 67 15.99 7.66 14.57
CA LEU A 67 14.87 6.75 14.38
C LEU A 67 15.28 5.37 14.91
N ALA A 68 14.36 4.70 15.61
CA ALA A 68 14.62 3.36 16.10
C ALA A 68 15.07 2.46 14.92
N PRO A 69 16.00 1.51 15.12
CA PRO A 69 16.59 0.75 14.02
C PRO A 69 15.57 0.11 13.07
N ARG A 70 14.48 -0.46 13.63
CA ARG A 70 13.38 -1.03 12.82
C ARG A 70 12.64 0.00 11.99
N ASP A 71 12.49 1.23 12.45
CA ASP A 71 11.83 2.30 11.69
C ASP A 71 12.76 2.88 10.62
N ALA A 72 14.03 3.09 10.97
CA ALA A 72 15.07 3.50 10.02
C ALA A 72 15.22 2.48 8.88
N PHE A 73 15.15 1.18 9.20
CA PHE A 73 15.20 0.10 8.23
C PHE A 73 14.05 0.19 7.21
N VAL A 74 12.79 0.39 7.67
CA VAL A 74 11.65 0.53 6.74
C VAL A 74 11.81 1.75 5.86
N LYS A 75 12.30 2.86 6.41
CA LYS A 75 12.57 4.08 5.64
C LYS A 75 13.66 3.88 4.57
N ALA A 76 14.71 3.12 4.88
CA ALA A 76 15.74 2.74 3.91
C ALA A 76 15.19 1.79 2.83
N LEU A 77 14.38 0.80 3.25
CA LEU A 77 13.73 -0.15 2.34
C LEU A 77 12.82 0.56 1.35
N LEU A 78 12.04 1.55 1.77
CA LEU A 78 11.17 2.34 0.89
C LEU A 78 11.94 3.00 -0.26
N ARG A 79 13.09 3.62 0.06
CA ARG A 79 13.94 4.29 -0.94
C ARG A 79 14.52 3.29 -1.92
N TRP A 80 15.15 2.23 -1.41
CA TRP A 80 15.69 1.17 -2.26
C TRP A 80 14.61 0.52 -3.14
N PHE A 81 13.42 0.27 -2.57
CA PHE A 81 12.32 -0.34 -3.29
C PHE A 81 11.89 0.51 -4.49
N LYS A 82 11.84 1.84 -4.30
CA LYS A 82 11.45 2.80 -5.34
C LYS A 82 12.55 3.08 -6.37
N ASP A 83 13.78 3.26 -5.90
CA ASP A 83 14.86 3.80 -6.71
C ASP A 83 15.62 2.69 -7.47
N GLU A 84 15.64 1.46 -6.95
CA GLU A 84 16.48 0.37 -7.48
C GLU A 84 15.71 -0.91 -7.79
N PHE A 85 14.69 -1.27 -6.99
CA PHE A 85 14.11 -2.60 -7.06
C PHE A 85 12.87 -2.71 -7.94
N PHE A 86 11.92 -1.78 -7.82
CA PHE A 86 10.60 -1.87 -8.45
C PHE A 86 10.35 -0.68 -9.37
N THR A 87 9.73 -0.94 -10.53
CA THR A 87 9.57 0.05 -11.60
C THR A 87 8.12 0.46 -11.80
N TRP A 88 7.87 1.76 -11.95
CA TRP A 88 6.53 2.25 -12.25
C TRP A 88 6.14 1.93 -13.69
N HIS A 89 4.97 1.32 -13.87
CA HIS A 89 4.41 0.99 -15.19
C HIS A 89 3.25 1.92 -15.55
N ASN A 90 3.49 2.85 -16.48
CA ASN A 90 2.42 3.66 -17.07
C ASN A 90 1.96 3.09 -18.41
N GLU A 91 2.90 2.94 -19.35
CA GLU A 91 2.70 2.36 -20.68
C GLU A 91 3.60 1.13 -20.89
N ALA A 92 3.18 0.21 -21.75
CA ALA A 92 3.97 -0.97 -22.07
C ALA A 92 5.10 -0.66 -23.06
N ILE A 93 6.25 -1.31 -22.88
CA ILE A 93 7.37 -1.23 -23.82
C ILE A 93 7.20 -2.33 -24.87
N CYS A 94 7.29 -1.97 -26.16
CA CYS A 94 7.25 -2.95 -27.23
C CYS A 94 8.51 -3.81 -27.21
N SER A 95 8.36 -5.13 -27.19
CA SER A 95 9.49 -6.07 -27.23
C SER A 95 10.29 -5.99 -28.54
N THR A 96 9.62 -5.65 -29.65
CA THR A 96 10.26 -5.54 -30.97
C THR A 96 10.98 -4.20 -31.17
N CYS A 97 10.33 -3.09 -30.80
CA CYS A 97 10.89 -1.74 -31.03
C CYS A 97 11.72 -1.22 -29.85
N GLY A 98 11.60 -1.83 -28.68
CA GLY A 98 12.27 -1.39 -27.47
C GLY A 98 11.74 -0.05 -26.93
N PRO A 99 12.40 0.50 -25.89
CA PRO A 99 12.00 1.74 -25.24
C PRO A 99 12.31 3.00 -26.06
N GLU A 100 13.21 2.90 -27.05
CA GLU A 100 13.61 4.01 -27.93
C GLU A 100 12.66 4.23 -29.12
N ALA A 101 11.58 3.44 -29.20
CA ALA A 101 10.53 3.65 -30.17
C ALA A 101 9.96 5.08 -30.02
N GLY A 102 10.10 5.91 -31.06
CA GLY A 102 9.78 7.34 -31.00
C GLY A 102 8.36 7.68 -30.53
N GLU A 103 7.41 6.74 -30.67
CA GLU A 103 6.07 6.86 -30.11
C GLU A 103 5.76 5.77 -29.08
N LYS A 104 5.13 6.18 -27.97
CA LYS A 104 4.68 5.28 -26.90
C LYS A 104 3.55 4.35 -27.35
N THR A 105 3.52 3.15 -26.79
CA THR A 105 2.38 2.23 -26.99
C THR A 105 1.10 2.83 -26.42
N ARG A 106 -0.04 2.45 -27.02
CA ARG A 106 -1.37 2.96 -26.64
C ARG A 106 -2.22 1.83 -26.13
N LEU A 107 -2.83 2.00 -24.95
CA LEU A 107 -3.80 1.05 -24.42
C LEU A 107 -4.98 0.98 -25.40
N VAL A 108 -5.23 -0.20 -25.97
CA VAL A 108 -6.32 -0.39 -26.94
C VAL A 108 -7.51 -1.09 -26.31
N ARG A 109 -7.28 -2.02 -25.37
CA ARG A 109 -8.34 -2.75 -24.68
C ARG A 109 -7.86 -3.39 -23.39
N VAL A 110 -8.83 -3.83 -22.60
CA VAL A 110 -8.63 -4.67 -21.43
C VAL A 110 -9.32 -6.00 -21.69
N GLU A 111 -8.63 -7.11 -21.43
CA GLU A 111 -9.12 -8.45 -21.67
C GLU A 111 -9.04 -9.32 -20.42
N GLU A 112 -9.77 -10.45 -20.46
CA GLU A 112 -9.59 -11.52 -19.50
C GLU A 112 -8.23 -12.21 -19.69
N PRO A 113 -7.55 -12.59 -18.59
CA PRO A 113 -6.30 -13.33 -18.70
C PRO A 113 -6.49 -14.71 -19.33
N THR A 114 -5.53 -15.08 -20.17
CA THR A 114 -5.37 -16.44 -20.69
C THR A 114 -5.06 -17.42 -19.56
N GLN A 115 -5.25 -18.72 -19.81
CA GLN A 115 -4.95 -19.75 -18.80
C GLN A 115 -3.48 -19.73 -18.36
N SER A 116 -2.55 -19.48 -19.27
CA SER A 116 -1.12 -19.34 -18.95
C SER A 116 -0.86 -18.12 -18.07
N GLU A 117 -1.47 -16.97 -18.37
CA GLU A 117 -1.31 -15.75 -17.55
C GLU A 117 -1.90 -15.95 -16.15
N ARG A 118 -3.04 -16.67 -16.03
CA ARG A 118 -3.63 -17.01 -14.71
C ARG A 118 -2.67 -17.85 -13.87
N ALA A 119 -1.97 -18.79 -14.49
CA ALA A 119 -0.98 -19.62 -13.82
C ALA A 119 0.32 -18.86 -13.45
N ASP A 120 0.68 -17.82 -14.21
CA ASP A 120 1.95 -17.08 -14.01
C ASP A 120 1.90 -16.10 -12.83
N GLY A 121 0.74 -15.54 -12.48
CA GLY A 121 0.66 -14.62 -11.33
C GLY A 121 -0.73 -14.10 -11.00
N GLU A 122 -1.74 -14.91 -11.31
CA GLU A 122 -3.16 -14.66 -10.99
C GLU A 122 -3.65 -13.24 -11.35
N PRO A 123 -3.36 -12.71 -12.55
CA PRO A 123 -3.88 -11.42 -12.96
C PRO A 123 -5.41 -11.41 -12.93
N GLY A 124 -5.96 -10.27 -12.53
CA GLY A 124 -7.42 -10.06 -12.57
C GLY A 124 -7.88 -9.54 -13.92
N ARG A 125 -6.96 -8.97 -14.71
CA ARG A 125 -7.19 -8.43 -16.06
C ARG A 125 -5.85 -8.30 -16.79
N VAL A 126 -5.91 -8.15 -18.11
CA VAL A 126 -4.75 -7.88 -18.95
C VAL A 126 -4.98 -6.58 -19.71
N GLU A 127 -4.06 -5.63 -19.58
CA GLU A 127 -4.04 -4.41 -20.37
C GLU A 127 -3.32 -4.73 -21.70
N VAL A 128 -4.00 -4.55 -22.84
CA VAL A 128 -3.44 -4.81 -24.17
C VAL A 128 -3.13 -3.47 -24.83
N TYR A 129 -1.87 -3.30 -25.19
CA TYR A 129 -1.32 -2.11 -25.82
C TYR A 129 -0.98 -2.39 -27.28
N ASN A 130 -1.13 -1.39 -28.14
CA ASN A 130 -0.67 -1.44 -29.52
C ASN A 130 0.56 -0.55 -29.70
N CYS A 131 1.59 -1.07 -30.37
CA CYS A 131 2.76 -0.30 -30.76
C CYS A 131 2.49 0.46 -32.07
N PRO A 132 2.56 1.80 -32.09
CA PRO A 132 2.34 2.57 -33.32
C PRO A 132 3.42 2.35 -34.38
N CYS A 133 4.64 1.93 -33.99
CA CYS A 133 5.76 1.76 -34.92
C CYS A 133 5.70 0.44 -35.71
N CYS A 134 5.31 -0.67 -35.07
CA CYS A 134 5.30 -2.00 -35.71
C CYS A 134 3.94 -2.71 -35.64
N SER A 135 2.92 -2.06 -35.09
CA SER A 135 1.57 -2.60 -34.87
C SER A 135 1.51 -3.83 -33.96
N ALA A 136 2.62 -4.25 -33.35
CA ALA A 136 2.64 -5.37 -32.42
C ALA A 136 1.79 -5.09 -31.17
N GLU A 137 1.10 -6.13 -30.69
CA GLU A 137 0.38 -6.08 -29.43
C GLU A 137 1.31 -6.43 -28.27
N VAL A 138 1.23 -5.62 -27.21
CA VAL A 138 1.96 -5.85 -25.96
C VAL A 138 0.94 -6.09 -24.86
N ARG A 139 1.05 -7.21 -24.17
CA ARG A 139 0.16 -7.59 -23.09
C ARG A 139 0.81 -7.27 -21.75
N PHE A 140 0.06 -6.63 -20.86
CA PHE A 140 0.47 -6.34 -19.50
C PHE A 140 -0.56 -6.91 -18.51
N PRO A 141 -0.39 -8.18 -18.08
CA PRO A 141 -1.21 -8.76 -17.01
C PRO A 141 -1.03 -8.03 -15.68
N ARG A 142 -2.14 -7.61 -15.06
CA ARG A 142 -2.16 -6.94 -13.74
C ARG A 142 -2.10 -7.99 -12.62
N LEU A 143 -0.89 -8.49 -12.37
CA LEU A 143 -0.61 -9.60 -11.46
C LEU A 143 -1.05 -9.31 -10.03
N ASN A 144 -1.56 -10.34 -9.34
CA ASN A 144 -1.96 -10.25 -7.92
C ASN A 144 -1.15 -11.17 -7.02
N ASP A 145 -0.35 -12.09 -7.57
CA ASP A 145 0.58 -12.89 -6.79
C ASP A 145 1.79 -12.04 -6.35
N PRO A 146 1.95 -11.76 -5.04
CA PRO A 146 3.05 -10.95 -4.55
C PRO A 146 4.42 -11.59 -4.77
N VAL A 147 4.54 -12.92 -4.78
CA VAL A 147 5.84 -13.58 -5.04
C VAL A 147 6.27 -13.37 -6.48
N ARG A 148 5.33 -13.53 -7.43
CA ARG A 148 5.59 -13.27 -8.84
C ARG A 148 5.99 -11.82 -9.10
N LEU A 149 5.39 -10.86 -8.40
CA LEU A 149 5.74 -9.44 -8.51
C LEU A 149 7.19 -9.14 -8.14
N LEU A 150 7.78 -9.91 -7.22
CA LEU A 150 9.17 -9.75 -6.75
C LEU A 150 10.21 -10.38 -7.70
N GLN A 151 9.78 -11.15 -8.70
CA GLN A 151 10.69 -11.82 -9.63
C GLN A 151 11.39 -10.84 -10.57
N PRO A 152 12.69 -11.05 -10.88
CA PRO A 152 13.51 -10.10 -11.64
C PRO A 152 12.95 -9.69 -13.01
N ASP A 153 12.20 -10.56 -13.68
CA ASP A 153 11.61 -10.33 -15.00
C ASP A 153 10.32 -9.49 -14.96
N TRP A 154 9.73 -9.30 -13.77
CA TRP A 154 8.52 -8.52 -13.58
C TRP A 154 8.80 -7.18 -12.89
N ARG A 155 8.96 -7.17 -11.56
CA ARG A 155 9.28 -6.00 -10.69
C ARG A 155 8.70 -4.66 -11.17
N LYS A 156 7.45 -4.66 -11.65
CA LYS A 156 6.81 -3.48 -12.24
C LYS A 156 5.31 -3.48 -12.07
N GLY A 157 4.74 -2.29 -12.03
CA GLY A 157 3.29 -2.10 -11.93
C GLY A 157 2.91 -0.69 -11.48
N ARG A 158 1.67 -0.54 -10.99
CA ARG A 158 1.13 0.70 -10.40
C ARG A 158 0.94 0.51 -8.89
N CYS A 159 0.35 1.49 -8.21
CA CYS A 159 0.19 1.48 -6.75
C CYS A 159 -0.32 0.14 -6.17
N GLY A 160 -1.25 -0.55 -6.87
CA GLY A 160 -1.69 -1.90 -6.55
C GLY A 160 -0.56 -2.93 -6.40
N GLU A 161 0.22 -3.13 -7.45
CA GLU A 161 1.35 -4.06 -7.46
C GLU A 161 2.45 -3.65 -6.47
N TRP A 162 2.71 -2.34 -6.37
CA TRP A 162 3.70 -1.78 -5.43
C TRP A 162 3.33 -2.07 -3.98
N ALA A 163 2.11 -1.75 -3.56
CA ALA A 163 1.65 -2.00 -2.19
C ALA A 163 1.58 -3.50 -1.89
N ASN A 164 1.11 -4.32 -2.84
CA ASN A 164 1.04 -5.78 -2.69
C ASN A 164 2.43 -6.40 -2.42
N ALA A 165 3.40 -6.10 -3.28
CA ALA A 165 4.77 -6.59 -3.15
C ALA A 165 5.45 -6.06 -1.86
N PHE A 166 5.26 -4.78 -1.53
CA PHE A 166 5.89 -4.18 -0.36
C PHE A 166 5.31 -4.73 0.96
N CYS A 167 4.00 -4.95 1.04
CA CYS A 167 3.37 -5.55 2.21
C CYS A 167 3.90 -6.99 2.45
N LEU A 168 4.15 -7.79 1.39
CA LEU A 168 4.83 -9.09 1.53
C LEU A 168 6.26 -8.94 2.07
N CYS A 169 7.04 -7.99 1.53
CA CYS A 169 8.41 -7.73 2.01
C CYS A 169 8.44 -7.39 3.51
N LEU A 170 7.56 -6.49 3.97
CA LEU A 170 7.46 -6.15 5.40
C LEU A 170 7.10 -7.37 6.25
N ARG A 171 6.15 -8.20 5.81
CA ARG A 171 5.78 -9.42 6.55
C ARG A 171 6.94 -10.41 6.62
N ALA A 172 7.67 -10.60 5.52
CA ALA A 172 8.84 -11.46 5.41
C ALA A 172 10.00 -11.04 6.33
N LEU A 173 10.19 -9.72 6.51
CA LEU A 173 11.15 -9.11 7.44
C LEU A 173 10.75 -9.20 8.92
N GLY A 174 9.70 -9.97 9.24
CA GLY A 174 9.24 -10.19 10.60
C GLY A 174 8.44 -9.03 11.20
N TYR A 175 8.02 -8.03 10.42
CA TYR A 175 7.01 -7.07 10.89
C TYR A 175 5.68 -7.79 10.95
N ARG A 176 5.29 -8.24 12.15
CA ARG A 176 4.08 -9.05 12.35
C ARG A 176 2.80 -8.30 11.97
N GLN A 177 2.74 -7.02 12.33
CA GLN A 177 1.57 -6.17 12.15
C GLN A 177 1.78 -5.28 10.93
N VAL A 178 1.30 -5.76 9.79
CA VAL A 178 1.29 -5.02 8.51
C VAL A 178 -0.14 -4.98 8.01
N ARG A 179 -0.55 -3.83 7.49
CA ARG A 179 -1.85 -3.63 6.86
C ARG A 179 -1.68 -3.24 5.41
N TYR A 180 -2.49 -3.82 4.56
CA TYR A 180 -2.77 -3.28 3.23
C TYR A 180 -3.89 -2.26 3.35
N VAL A 181 -3.67 -1.03 2.90
CA VAL A 181 -4.61 0.07 3.03
C VAL A 181 -5.23 0.41 1.69
N LEU A 182 -6.56 0.41 1.64
CA LEU A 182 -7.34 0.76 0.46
C LEU A 182 -8.01 2.12 0.65
N ASP A 183 -7.64 3.06 -0.19
CA ASP A 183 -8.42 4.27 -0.43
C ASP A 183 -9.32 4.07 -1.65
N THR A 184 -10.63 4.17 -1.40
CA THR A 184 -11.67 4.00 -2.44
C THR A 184 -11.62 5.05 -3.55
N THR A 185 -10.80 6.09 -3.40
CA THR A 185 -10.54 7.11 -4.42
C THR A 185 -9.31 6.76 -5.29
N ASP A 186 -9.14 5.46 -5.57
CA ASP A 186 -8.14 4.89 -6.50
C ASP A 186 -6.69 5.06 -6.01
N HIS A 187 -6.41 4.67 -4.77
CA HIS A 187 -5.04 4.52 -4.29
C HIS A 187 -4.93 3.45 -3.21
N VAL A 188 -3.74 2.87 -3.05
CA VAL A 188 -3.45 1.85 -2.04
C VAL A 188 -2.01 2.01 -1.54
N TRP A 189 -1.77 1.63 -0.29
CA TRP A 189 -0.45 1.68 0.36
C TRP A 189 -0.40 0.68 1.52
N CYS A 190 0.65 0.73 2.36
CA CYS A 190 0.78 -0.14 3.52
C CYS A 190 0.84 0.68 4.83
N GLU A 191 0.44 0.07 5.95
CA GLU A 191 0.82 0.52 7.29
C GLU A 191 1.63 -0.59 7.98
N TYR A 192 2.54 -0.21 8.88
CA TYR A 192 3.16 -1.17 9.80
C TYR A 192 3.08 -0.65 11.23
N TRP A 193 3.06 -1.56 12.20
CA TRP A 193 3.14 -1.18 13.62
C TRP A 193 4.59 -0.89 14.01
N SER A 194 4.86 0.34 14.45
CA SER A 194 6.13 0.69 15.08
C SER A 194 6.04 0.49 16.59
N SER A 195 6.83 -0.44 17.13
CA SER A 195 6.89 -0.67 18.58
C SER A 195 7.52 0.50 19.34
N SER A 196 8.47 1.22 18.71
CA SER A 196 9.14 2.40 19.25
C SER A 196 8.22 3.60 19.33
N LEU A 197 7.39 3.83 18.31
CA LEU A 197 6.40 4.90 18.28
C LEU A 197 5.08 4.52 18.94
N ASN A 198 4.88 3.23 19.23
CA ASN A 198 3.68 2.65 19.79
C ASN A 198 2.40 3.03 19.02
N ARG A 199 2.48 3.07 17.69
CA ARG A 199 1.37 3.37 16.77
C ARG A 199 1.57 2.76 15.39
N TRP A 200 0.52 2.84 14.57
CA TRP A 200 0.63 2.54 13.15
C TRP A 200 1.36 3.67 12.41
N VAL A 201 2.27 3.28 11.52
CA VAL A 201 3.03 4.18 10.68
C VAL A 201 2.60 3.97 9.24
N HIS A 202 2.22 5.06 8.58
CA HIS A 202 1.93 5.10 7.16
C HIS A 202 3.21 4.84 6.35
N VAL A 203 3.14 3.99 5.33
CA VAL A 203 4.23 3.79 4.37
C VAL A 203 3.70 3.62 2.96
N ASP A 204 4.21 4.44 2.04
CA ASP A 204 3.86 4.37 0.62
C ASP A 204 5.10 4.13 -0.23
N ALA A 205 5.26 2.88 -0.68
CA ALA A 205 6.40 2.44 -1.48
C ALA A 205 6.47 3.15 -2.84
N CYS A 206 5.34 3.50 -3.46
CA CYS A 206 5.38 4.15 -4.77
C CYS A 206 5.81 5.62 -4.68
N GLU A 207 5.77 6.22 -3.49
CA GLU A 207 6.20 7.59 -3.21
C GLU A 207 7.46 7.66 -2.33
N ALA A 208 8.00 6.51 -1.90
CA ALA A 208 9.04 6.40 -0.87
C ALA A 208 8.75 7.26 0.39
N SER A 209 7.46 7.34 0.75
CA SER A 209 6.96 8.16 1.84
C SER A 209 6.84 7.33 3.12
N TRP A 210 7.39 7.85 4.21
CA TRP A 210 7.38 7.24 5.53
C TRP A 210 6.75 8.21 6.52
N ASP A 211 5.68 7.77 7.17
CA ASP A 211 4.96 8.49 8.21
C ASP A 211 4.32 9.81 7.77
N GLU A 212 3.87 9.92 6.52
CA GLU A 212 3.20 11.12 5.99
C GLU A 212 1.72 10.83 5.64
N PRO A 213 0.85 10.51 6.61
CA PRO A 213 -0.53 10.11 6.32
C PRO A 213 -1.35 11.22 5.64
N HIS A 214 -0.94 12.48 5.78
CA HIS A 214 -1.61 13.62 5.13
C HIS A 214 -1.14 13.87 3.69
N LEU A 215 -0.21 13.07 3.16
CA LEU A 215 0.29 13.16 1.80
C LEU A 215 -0.83 13.26 0.77
N TYR A 216 -1.89 12.46 0.95
CA TYR A 216 -2.97 12.37 -0.02
C TYR A 216 -3.96 13.54 0.08
N SER A 217 -4.40 13.89 1.30
CA SER A 217 -5.39 14.95 1.48
C SER A 217 -4.81 16.36 1.30
N GLU A 218 -3.57 16.56 1.75
CA GLU A 218 -2.90 17.87 1.71
C GLU A 218 -1.91 17.97 0.55
N GLY A 219 -1.04 16.97 0.36
CA GLY A 219 -0.04 16.98 -0.70
C GLY A 219 -0.65 16.87 -2.09
N TRP A 220 -1.59 15.95 -2.27
CA TRP A 220 -2.25 15.69 -3.56
C TRP A 220 -3.61 16.39 -3.70
N GLY A 221 -4.16 16.92 -2.61
CA GLY A 221 -5.49 17.54 -2.62
C GLY A 221 -6.63 16.54 -2.84
N LYS A 222 -6.42 15.24 -2.56
CA LYS A 222 -7.45 14.22 -2.75
C LYS A 222 -8.61 14.44 -1.78
N LYS A 223 -9.83 14.39 -2.34
CA LYS A 223 -11.07 14.37 -1.57
C LYS A 223 -11.38 12.95 -1.10
N LEU A 224 -10.66 12.48 -0.08
CA LEU A 224 -10.78 11.12 0.45
C LEU A 224 -12.22 10.81 0.90
N ARG A 225 -12.58 9.52 0.85
CA ARG A 225 -13.92 9.00 1.15
C ARG A 225 -13.85 7.88 2.19
N HIS A 226 -13.48 6.67 1.77
CA HIS A 226 -13.18 5.56 2.67
C HIS A 226 -11.73 5.14 2.50
N VAL A 227 -11.03 4.99 3.63
CA VAL A 227 -9.68 4.45 3.75
C VAL A 227 -9.73 3.31 4.75
N ILE A 228 -9.68 2.08 4.24
CA ILE A 228 -9.88 0.86 5.03
C ILE A 228 -8.59 0.06 5.04
N ALA A 229 -8.13 -0.31 6.24
CA ALA A 229 -6.92 -1.08 6.43
C ALA A 229 -7.24 -2.54 6.71
N PHE A 230 -6.56 -3.45 6.00
CA PHE A 230 -6.75 -4.90 6.05
C PHE A 230 -5.50 -5.59 6.56
N SER A 231 -5.65 -6.48 7.54
CA SER A 231 -4.56 -7.30 8.09
C SER A 231 -5.06 -8.67 8.51
N MET A 232 -4.12 -9.52 8.94
CA MET A 232 -4.42 -10.79 9.58
C MET A 232 -5.21 -10.66 10.90
N ASP A 233 -5.22 -9.47 11.50
CA ASP A 233 -5.82 -9.21 12.81
C ASP A 233 -7.23 -8.60 12.73
N GLY A 234 -7.66 -8.28 11.51
CA GLY A 234 -8.95 -7.69 11.21
C GLY A 234 -8.89 -6.55 10.21
N VAL A 235 -9.99 -5.80 10.18
CA VAL A 235 -10.24 -4.70 9.24
C VAL A 235 -10.67 -3.47 10.02
N VAL A 236 -10.04 -2.32 9.74
CA VAL A 236 -10.23 -1.07 10.48
C VAL A 236 -10.46 0.08 9.50
N ASP A 237 -11.43 0.94 9.79
CA ASP A 237 -11.54 2.23 9.10
C ASP A 237 -10.51 3.20 9.68
N VAL A 238 -9.50 3.51 8.87
CA VAL A 238 -8.39 4.39 9.24
C VAL A 238 -8.52 5.77 8.63
N THR A 239 -9.67 6.12 8.03
CA THR A 239 -9.86 7.37 7.29
C THR A 239 -9.54 8.61 8.11
N ARG A 240 -9.81 8.59 9.42
CA ARG A 240 -9.48 9.74 10.27
C ARG A 240 -7.98 10.04 10.29
N ARG A 241 -7.12 9.03 10.18
CA ARG A 241 -5.66 9.22 10.10
C ARG A 241 -5.21 9.97 8.85
N TYR A 242 -5.93 9.80 7.74
CA TYR A 242 -5.53 10.32 6.43
C TYR A 242 -6.22 11.62 6.05
N VAL A 243 -7.09 12.15 6.91
CA VAL A 243 -7.83 13.40 6.66
C VAL A 243 -7.52 14.40 7.76
N LYS A 244 -6.70 15.40 7.42
CA LYS A 244 -6.32 16.49 8.33
C LYS A 244 -7.51 17.42 8.61
N GLY A 245 -7.81 17.69 9.87
CA GLY A 245 -8.83 18.66 10.25
C GLY A 245 -10.25 18.12 10.33
N GLN A 246 -10.98 18.54 11.37
CA GLN A 246 -12.38 18.16 11.61
C GLN A 246 -13.32 18.51 10.45
N GLN A 247 -13.07 19.64 9.78
CA GLN A 247 -13.89 20.07 8.64
C GLN A 247 -13.76 19.10 7.47
N LYS A 248 -12.53 18.82 7.00
CA LYS A 248 -12.31 17.91 5.87
C LYS A 248 -12.78 16.49 6.19
N TYR A 249 -12.67 16.06 7.44
CA TYR A 249 -13.23 14.78 7.88
C TYR A 249 -14.75 14.76 7.81
N THR A 250 -15.42 15.82 8.25
CA THR A 250 -16.89 15.97 8.10
C THR A 250 -17.30 15.91 6.63
N GLU A 251 -16.56 16.58 5.74
CA GLU A 251 -16.80 16.49 4.29
C GLU A 251 -16.56 15.08 3.74
N ALA A 252 -15.58 14.34 4.27
CA ALA A 252 -15.38 12.94 3.92
C ALA A 252 -16.60 12.09 4.32
N LEU A 253 -17.11 12.25 5.55
CA LEU A 253 -18.33 11.57 6.00
C LEU A 253 -19.56 11.94 5.16
N GLN A 254 -19.71 13.20 4.75
CA GLN A 254 -20.79 13.61 3.84
C GLN A 254 -20.71 12.88 2.50
N ARG A 255 -19.50 12.67 1.96
CA ARG A 255 -19.30 11.87 0.74
C ARG A 255 -19.70 10.40 0.95
N ARG A 256 -19.56 9.84 2.16
CA ARG A 256 -19.91 8.44 2.47
C ARG A 256 -21.41 8.18 2.60
N ALA A 257 -22.19 9.22 2.90
CA ALA A 257 -23.63 9.09 3.16
C ALA A 257 -24.40 8.40 2.00
N ALA A 258 -23.89 8.47 0.77
CA ALA A 258 -24.47 7.80 -0.39
C ALA A 258 -24.17 6.28 -0.48
N ASP A 259 -23.19 5.75 0.26
CA ASP A 259 -22.78 4.34 0.19
C ASP A 259 -23.44 3.47 1.26
N ALA A 260 -23.30 3.88 2.53
CA ALA A 260 -23.74 3.13 3.69
C ALA A 260 -23.86 4.07 4.89
N SER A 261 -24.68 3.70 5.89
CA SER A 261 -24.64 4.39 7.18
C SER A 261 -23.35 4.04 7.93
N GLU A 262 -22.76 5.02 8.61
CA GLU A 262 -21.56 4.82 9.45
C GLU A 262 -21.78 3.70 10.49
N ARG A 263 -23.00 3.59 11.03
CA ARG A 263 -23.37 2.51 11.94
C ARG A 263 -23.26 1.13 11.30
N ASN A 264 -23.72 0.97 10.06
CA ASN A 264 -23.66 -0.31 9.36
C ASN A 264 -22.22 -0.64 8.93
N LEU A 265 -21.44 0.36 8.52
CA LEU A 265 -20.03 0.19 8.21
C LEU A 265 -19.26 -0.26 9.45
N ALA A 266 -19.41 0.45 10.57
CA ALA A 266 -18.78 0.11 11.84
C ALA A 266 -19.17 -1.31 12.31
N ALA A 267 -20.45 -1.67 12.22
CA ALA A 267 -20.92 -3.02 12.56
C ALA A 267 -20.30 -4.10 11.65
N SER A 268 -20.18 -3.82 10.34
CA SER A 268 -19.59 -4.76 9.38
C SER A 268 -18.09 -4.97 9.62
N LEU A 269 -17.36 -3.88 9.91
CA LEU A 269 -15.94 -3.93 10.25
C LEU A 269 -15.70 -4.64 11.58
N ALA A 270 -16.50 -4.35 12.61
CA ALA A 270 -16.44 -5.01 13.90
C ALA A 270 -16.71 -6.51 13.77
N TYR A 271 -17.74 -6.90 12.99
CA TYR A 271 -18.04 -8.29 12.69
C TYR A 271 -16.87 -8.99 11.98
N ALA A 272 -16.32 -8.37 10.91
CA ALA A 272 -15.19 -8.92 10.17
C ALA A 272 -13.97 -9.15 11.08
N THR A 273 -13.61 -8.14 11.87
CA THR A 273 -12.48 -8.19 12.83
C THR A 273 -12.70 -9.24 13.92
N THR A 274 -13.90 -9.29 14.50
CA THR A 274 -14.23 -10.26 15.55
C THR A 274 -14.15 -11.69 15.02
N ARG A 275 -14.69 -11.94 13.83
CA ARG A 275 -14.61 -13.26 13.20
C ARG A 275 -13.19 -13.71 12.98
N VAL A 276 -12.32 -12.81 12.52
CA VAL A 276 -10.89 -13.13 12.34
C VAL A 276 -10.29 -13.56 13.66
N ARG A 277 -10.39 -12.71 14.69
CA ARG A 277 -9.78 -12.95 16.01
C ARG A 277 -10.29 -14.19 16.71
N LEU A 278 -11.54 -14.61 16.45
CA LEU A 278 -12.08 -15.88 16.96
C LEU A 278 -11.53 -17.11 16.22
N THR A 279 -11.18 -16.96 14.94
CA THR A 279 -10.67 -18.06 14.10
C THR A 279 -9.15 -18.18 14.12
N THR A 280 -8.43 -17.12 14.47
CA THR A 280 -6.96 -17.12 14.50
C THR A 280 -6.45 -17.72 15.80
N THR A 281 -5.67 -18.79 15.73
CA THR A 281 -4.97 -19.40 16.88
C THR A 281 -3.68 -18.62 17.20
N ALA A 282 -3.82 -17.34 17.57
CA ALA A 282 -2.69 -16.60 18.11
C ALA A 282 -2.38 -17.08 19.53
N GLY A 283 -1.10 -17.28 19.86
CA GLY A 283 -0.68 -17.54 21.25
C GLY A 283 -1.06 -16.39 22.18
N ALA A 284 -1.08 -16.64 23.50
CA ALA A 284 -1.56 -15.65 24.48
C ALA A 284 -0.82 -14.29 24.41
N GLU A 285 0.51 -14.33 24.29
CA GLU A 285 1.34 -13.13 24.13
C GLU A 285 1.02 -12.41 22.82
N ALA A 286 0.87 -13.20 21.76
CA ALA A 286 0.60 -12.73 20.42
C ALA A 286 -0.77 -12.01 20.37
N ALA A 287 -1.79 -12.53 21.05
CA ALA A 287 -3.10 -11.93 21.21
C ALA A 287 -3.07 -10.66 22.10
N ALA A 288 -2.30 -10.68 23.20
CA ALA A 288 -2.17 -9.53 24.09
C ALA A 288 -1.51 -8.33 23.39
N SER A 289 -0.48 -8.57 22.56
CA SER A 289 0.15 -7.53 21.75
C SER A 289 -0.84 -6.89 20.77
N LEU A 290 -1.68 -7.71 20.12
CA LEU A 290 -2.72 -7.21 19.20
C LEU A 290 -3.79 -6.40 19.92
N ALA A 291 -4.20 -6.82 21.11
CA ALA A 291 -5.17 -6.08 21.91
C ALA A 291 -4.61 -4.70 22.31
N ARG A 292 -3.35 -4.64 22.75
CA ARG A 292 -2.67 -3.36 23.05
C ARG A 292 -2.57 -2.46 21.82
N GLY A 293 -2.14 -3.01 20.69
CA GLY A 293 -2.06 -2.26 19.43
C GLY A 293 -3.42 -1.73 18.97
N ALA A 294 -4.48 -2.53 19.07
CA ALA A 294 -5.83 -2.10 18.73
C ALA A 294 -6.37 -1.01 19.68
N ALA A 295 -6.05 -1.08 20.96
CA ALA A 295 -6.42 -0.04 21.92
C ALA A 295 -5.69 1.28 21.64
N ALA A 296 -4.38 1.21 21.37
CA ALA A 296 -3.58 2.37 21.00
C ALA A 296 -4.04 3.02 19.67
N ASP A 297 -4.35 2.20 18.67
CA ASP A 297 -4.92 2.65 17.38
C ASP A 297 -6.26 3.40 17.59
N LEU A 298 -7.15 2.85 18.42
CA LEU A 298 -8.42 3.51 18.75
C LEU A 298 -8.21 4.84 19.50
N ILE A 299 -7.29 4.86 20.47
CA ILE A 299 -6.96 6.08 21.22
C ILE A 299 -6.41 7.16 20.28
N GLU A 300 -5.50 6.81 19.36
CA GLU A 300 -4.96 7.71 18.34
C GLU A 300 -6.08 8.27 17.46
N LEU A 301 -6.95 7.42 16.91
CA LEU A 301 -8.05 7.84 16.04
C LEU A 301 -9.08 8.74 16.77
N LEU A 302 -9.33 8.49 18.05
CA LEU A 302 -10.17 9.35 18.90
C LEU A 302 -9.49 10.69 19.21
N ALA A 303 -8.20 10.69 19.54
CA ALA A 303 -7.43 11.92 19.76
C ALA A 303 -7.37 12.79 18.50
N LEU A 304 -7.24 12.16 17.33
CA LEU A 304 -7.37 12.83 16.04
C LEU A 304 -8.77 13.41 15.88
N HIS A 305 -9.82 12.67 16.24
CA HIS A 305 -11.21 13.13 16.19
C HIS A 305 -11.43 14.42 16.99
N ASP A 306 -10.88 14.48 18.20
CA ASP A 306 -11.02 15.61 19.12
C ASP A 306 -10.10 16.80 18.77
N GLY A 307 -9.31 16.68 17.70
CA GLY A 307 -8.43 17.75 17.19
C GLY A 307 -7.14 17.93 18.00
N ALA A 308 -6.80 16.99 18.89
CA ALA A 308 -5.66 17.09 19.80
C ALA A 308 -4.29 16.90 19.12
N CYS A 309 -4.24 16.44 17.87
CA CYS A 309 -2.99 16.06 17.18
C CYS A 309 -2.97 16.32 15.67
N ASP A 310 -3.66 17.37 15.18
CA ASP A 310 -3.64 17.74 13.76
C ASP A 310 -2.30 18.39 13.31
N ASP A 311 -1.46 18.81 14.26
CA ASP A 311 -0.20 19.53 13.98
C ASP A 311 1.03 18.67 14.26
N CYS A 312 1.10 17.50 13.63
CA CYS A 312 2.39 16.86 13.42
C CYS A 312 3.12 17.67 12.33
N GLY A 313 4.12 18.46 12.76
CA GLY A 313 4.91 19.41 11.96
C GLY A 313 5.72 18.78 10.82
N HIS A 314 5.04 18.10 9.92
CA HIS A 314 5.58 17.71 8.63
C HIS A 314 5.80 18.99 7.84
N GLY A 315 6.99 19.13 7.26
CA GLY A 315 7.30 20.21 6.34
C GLY A 315 6.38 20.19 5.12
N ALA A 316 6.77 20.91 4.07
CA ALA A 316 5.93 21.04 2.89
C ALA A 316 5.72 19.67 2.20
N LEU A 317 4.63 18.95 2.51
CA LEU A 317 4.26 17.62 1.98
C LEU A 317 4.32 17.58 0.45
N GLN A 318 4.94 16.55 -0.12
CA GLN A 318 5.15 16.45 -1.57
C GLN A 318 3.85 16.24 -2.37
N GLY A 319 3.84 16.66 -3.63
CA GLY A 319 2.80 16.26 -4.59
C GLY A 319 3.06 14.84 -5.10
N ARG A 320 2.15 14.29 -5.93
CA ARG A 320 2.32 12.94 -6.48
C ARG A 320 3.57 12.88 -7.37
N THR A 321 4.42 11.87 -7.13
CA THR A 321 5.59 11.57 -7.97
C THR A 321 5.33 10.43 -8.96
N SER A 322 4.44 9.49 -8.62
CA SER A 322 4.06 8.37 -9.49
C SER A 322 3.04 8.74 -10.59
N GLY A 323 3.04 7.99 -11.69
CA GLY A 323 2.14 8.20 -12.82
C GLY A 323 2.61 9.25 -13.83
N SER A 324 2.01 9.25 -15.02
CA SER A 324 2.35 10.22 -16.07
C SER A 324 2.12 11.67 -15.62
N LEU A 325 2.91 12.60 -16.18
CA LEU A 325 2.73 14.03 -15.93
C LEU A 325 1.32 14.51 -16.29
N ALA A 326 0.78 14.04 -17.42
CA ALA A 326 -0.58 14.39 -17.86
C ALA A 326 -1.65 13.92 -16.85
N TRP A 327 -1.50 12.71 -16.29
CA TRP A 327 -2.40 12.19 -15.26
C TRP A 327 -2.33 13.01 -13.96
N ARG A 328 -1.12 13.37 -13.53
CA ARG A 328 -0.94 14.17 -12.31
C ARG A 328 -1.51 15.59 -12.45
N LEU A 329 -1.28 16.21 -13.60
CA LEU A 329 -1.82 17.54 -13.93
C LEU A 329 -3.35 17.54 -14.02
N SER A 330 -3.95 16.55 -14.70
CA SER A 330 -5.40 16.50 -14.89
C SER A 330 -6.16 16.32 -13.58
N ARG A 331 -5.52 15.73 -12.57
CA ARG A 331 -6.08 15.53 -11.23
C ARG A 331 -5.71 16.63 -10.23
N GLY A 332 -4.84 17.57 -10.61
CA GLY A 332 -4.36 18.61 -9.71
C GLY A 332 -3.50 18.09 -8.55
N GLU A 333 -2.91 16.90 -8.70
CA GLU A 333 -2.16 16.21 -7.64
C GLU A 333 -0.66 16.60 -7.65
N MET A 334 -0.28 17.57 -8.48
CA MET A 334 1.04 18.17 -8.44
C MET A 334 1.06 19.34 -7.46
N LYS A 335 2.09 19.40 -6.64
CA LYS A 335 2.34 20.58 -5.82
C LYS A 335 2.85 21.72 -6.71
N ARG A 336 2.24 22.89 -6.58
CA ARG A 336 2.66 24.12 -7.27
C ARG A 336 3.89 24.72 -6.63
#